data_AF-A0A961TUX2-F1
#
_entry.id   AF-A0A961TUX2-F1
#
_cell.length_a   1.000
_cell.length_b   1.000
_cell.length_c   1.000
_cell.angle_alpha   90.00
_cell.angle_beta   90.00
_cell.angle_gamma   90.00
#
_symmetry.space_group_name_H-M   'P 1'
#
loop_
_entity.id
_entity.type
_entity.pdbx_description
1 polymer ?
#
loop_
_entity_poly.entity_id
_entity_poly.type
_entity_poly.pdbx_seq_one_letter_code
_entity_poly.pdbx_strand_id
1 'polypeptide(L)'
;MLSGLSFVRACVPAIILLVTLALGVCPAFSATVCPASGANYPQFDSNPELYRGAIEKVSTFERSNQKLSGIIVPHHLRADELVALGFRAASAFTYKRIVILAPDHFRRSETLFATSAFGYETEFGPVAADDEAVARLLSASDQIGTSCLFDREHGVRALLPFIRHYFPQARIVPVAMSIRSKRSDWDGLIDALLPIIDDDTLIVESTDYSHYLTQPEARLFDQQTLNIMAAGELDAIAALRQPEHADSVGALYVQTALQMRRFGASPLVVANESSNAFSQEPMTETTSYMVTLFGRFEEGFNSPAVDGTHVYYFAGDTNFGRAMKMALLSPEAEDRVREAILSRTQGRPVILNLEGVILPNVPEALDDLTLAMPADLTLRWLKDINVAAVSLANNHATDLGETGLEETRLALDGAGIAHFAHGEMVRLPGLDIAGLTDLDSNALHQTELIHPHLLDRLSEGDGAQVLAVMVHWGREYRPEPSPREMDLAEEMRLRGASAIIGAHPHVASEGPKALAGGEAIGVYSLGNFLFDQTARRASGQLVELRVFAQGTVFLRTIKLPNLFDLAAGGN
;
A
#
# COMPACT_ATOMS: atom_id res chain seq x y z
N MET A 1 -22.87 59.04 -10.70
CA MET A 1 -23.01 58.60 -12.11
C MET A 1 -22.32 57.25 -12.18
N LEU A 2 -23.12 56.18 -12.09
CA LEU A 2 -23.36 55.21 -13.19
C LEU A 2 -22.07 54.41 -13.51
N SER A 3 -21.99 53.08 -13.46
CA SER A 3 -22.88 51.92 -13.24
C SER A 3 -21.92 50.72 -13.38
N GLY A 4 -21.85 49.74 -12.47
CA GLY A 4 -22.81 48.63 -12.37
C GLY A 4 -22.44 47.48 -13.31
N LEU A 5 -21.96 46.35 -12.76
CA LEU A 5 -22.23 44.98 -13.25
C LEU A 5 -21.69 43.96 -12.23
N SER A 6 -22.57 43.60 -11.30
CA SER A 6 -22.52 42.38 -10.50
C SER A 6 -23.06 41.25 -11.38
N PHE A 7 -22.30 40.16 -11.53
CA PHE A 7 -22.81 38.92 -12.12
C PHE A 7 -23.37 38.04 -11.00
N VAL A 8 -24.67 38.16 -10.78
CA VAL A 8 -25.48 37.18 -10.07
C VAL A 8 -25.59 35.93 -10.97
N ARG A 9 -25.01 34.80 -10.56
CA ARG A 9 -25.33 33.49 -11.16
C ARG A 9 -26.73 33.08 -10.68
N ALA A 10 -27.72 33.30 -11.53
CA ALA A 10 -29.07 32.80 -11.35
C ALA A 10 -29.09 31.27 -11.53
N CYS A 11 -29.83 30.59 -10.65
CA CYS A 11 -30.25 29.21 -10.81
C CYS A 11 -30.94 29.02 -12.16
N VAL A 12 -30.41 28.14 -12.99
CA VAL A 12 -31.12 27.54 -14.14
C VAL A 12 -31.32 26.07 -13.80
N PRO A 13 -32.55 25.54 -13.82
CA PRO A 13 -32.78 24.12 -13.58
C PRO A 13 -32.16 23.34 -14.74
N ALA A 14 -31.25 22.42 -14.40
CA ALA A 14 -30.63 21.53 -15.37
C ALA A 14 -31.71 20.70 -16.07
N ILE A 15 -31.82 20.91 -17.37
CA ILE A 15 -32.61 20.08 -18.28
C ILE A 15 -31.94 18.71 -18.33
N ILE A 16 -32.63 17.69 -17.82
CA ILE A 16 -32.26 16.29 -17.91
C ILE A 16 -32.24 15.91 -19.40
N LEU A 17 -31.05 15.85 -19.99
CA LEU A 17 -30.85 15.29 -21.31
C LEU A 17 -30.73 13.77 -21.17
N LEU A 18 -31.85 13.07 -21.40
CA LEU A 18 -31.87 11.63 -21.59
C LEU A 18 -30.98 11.27 -22.77
N VAL A 19 -29.76 10.78 -22.49
CA VAL A 19 -28.97 10.04 -23.47
C VAL A 19 -29.41 8.59 -23.39
N THR A 20 -29.95 8.10 -24.49
CA THR A 20 -30.43 6.73 -24.70
C THR A 20 -29.29 5.73 -24.57
N LEU A 21 -29.13 5.15 -23.37
CA LEU A 21 -28.50 3.84 -23.21
C LEU A 21 -29.31 2.81 -24.01
N ALA A 22 -28.60 1.95 -24.75
CA ALA A 22 -29.20 0.83 -25.47
C ALA A 22 -30.12 0.04 -24.53
N LEU A 23 -31.38 -0.09 -24.94
CA LEU A 23 -32.47 -0.77 -24.25
C LEU A 23 -32.18 -2.27 -24.09
N GLY A 24 -31.42 -2.62 -23.06
CA GLY A 24 -31.73 -3.78 -22.23
C GLY A 24 -32.83 -3.35 -21.27
N VAL A 25 -34.01 -3.95 -21.41
CA VAL A 25 -35.20 -3.69 -20.58
C VAL A 25 -34.81 -3.60 -19.10
N CYS A 26 -34.96 -2.41 -18.52
CA CYS A 26 -34.90 -2.23 -17.07
C CYS A 26 -35.98 -3.13 -16.47
N PRO A 27 -35.64 -4.21 -15.73
CA PRO A 27 -36.68 -4.96 -15.06
C PRO A 27 -37.24 -3.99 -14.00
N ALA A 28 -38.56 -3.79 -14.06
CA ALA A 28 -39.32 -3.07 -13.05
C ALA A 28 -38.80 -3.42 -11.65
N PHE A 29 -38.78 -2.43 -10.74
CA PHE A 29 -38.49 -2.54 -9.32
C PHE A 29 -39.23 -3.73 -8.69
N SER A 30 -38.68 -4.93 -8.82
CA SER A 30 -39.21 -6.12 -8.18
C SER A 30 -38.85 -6.03 -6.71
N ALA A 31 -39.81 -6.34 -5.85
CA ALA A 31 -39.54 -6.50 -4.43
C ALA A 31 -38.45 -7.56 -4.27
N THR A 32 -37.49 -7.33 -3.39
CA THR A 32 -36.53 -8.37 -2.98
C THR A 32 -37.31 -9.52 -2.35
N VAL A 33 -37.06 -10.75 -2.80
CA VAL A 33 -37.78 -11.93 -2.31
C VAL A 33 -36.82 -12.82 -1.54
N CYS A 34 -37.10 -13.05 -0.26
CA CYS A 34 -36.41 -14.11 0.46
C CYS A 34 -36.81 -15.47 -0.13
N PRO A 35 -35.88 -16.44 -0.22
CA PRO A 35 -36.21 -17.80 -0.60
C PRO A 35 -37.22 -18.41 0.36
N ALA A 36 -37.92 -19.45 -0.11
CA ALA A 36 -38.68 -20.31 0.80
C ALA A 36 -37.73 -20.95 1.83
N SER A 37 -38.26 -21.32 3.00
CA SER A 37 -37.45 -22.00 4.04
C SER A 37 -36.78 -23.25 3.46
N GLY A 38 -35.47 -23.37 3.65
CA GLY A 38 -34.65 -24.46 3.11
C GLY A 38 -34.25 -24.34 1.64
N ALA A 39 -34.65 -23.27 0.95
CA ALA A 39 -34.21 -22.97 -0.42
C ALA A 39 -33.03 -21.97 -0.42
N ASN A 40 -32.23 -22.02 -1.47
CA ASN A 40 -31.18 -21.05 -1.74
C ASN A 40 -31.71 -19.85 -2.54
N TYR A 41 -31.03 -18.71 -2.43
CA TYR A 41 -31.18 -17.66 -3.43
C TYR A 41 -30.86 -18.24 -4.82
N PRO A 42 -31.65 -17.91 -5.85
CA PRO A 42 -31.40 -18.40 -7.20
C PRO A 42 -30.06 -17.84 -7.71
N GLN A 43 -29.61 -18.32 -8.84
CA GLN A 43 -28.40 -17.83 -9.49
C GLN A 43 -28.50 -16.35 -9.90
N PHE A 44 -27.42 -15.59 -9.75
CA PHE A 44 -27.37 -14.14 -10.00
C PHE A 44 -27.12 -13.76 -11.47
N ASP A 45 -26.00 -14.24 -12.02
CA ASP A 45 -25.61 -14.08 -13.41
C ASP A 45 -25.61 -15.46 -14.07
N SER A 46 -26.08 -15.52 -15.31
CA SER A 46 -26.23 -16.73 -16.12
C SER A 46 -25.08 -16.94 -17.12
N ASN A 47 -23.97 -16.19 -16.98
CA ASN A 47 -22.81 -16.31 -17.86
C ASN A 47 -21.60 -16.94 -17.15
N PRO A 48 -21.45 -18.29 -17.17
CA PRO A 48 -20.34 -18.97 -16.52
C PRO A 48 -18.99 -18.68 -17.19
N GLU A 49 -18.99 -18.34 -18.48
CA GLU A 49 -17.76 -18.06 -19.25
C GLU A 49 -17.08 -16.77 -18.80
N LEU A 50 -17.83 -15.79 -18.29
CA LEU A 50 -17.27 -14.58 -17.69
C LEU A 50 -16.36 -14.92 -16.50
N TYR A 51 -16.86 -15.74 -15.58
CA TYR A 51 -16.10 -16.16 -14.40
C TYR A 51 -14.92 -17.06 -14.75
N ARG A 52 -15.11 -18.02 -15.68
CA ARG A 52 -14.01 -18.88 -16.16
C ARG A 52 -12.90 -18.08 -16.82
N GLY A 53 -13.27 -17.09 -17.66
CA GLY A 53 -12.33 -16.19 -18.31
C GLY A 53 -11.50 -15.40 -17.29
N ALA A 54 -12.14 -14.79 -16.29
CA ALA A 54 -11.45 -14.06 -15.23
C ALA A 54 -10.47 -14.94 -14.43
N ILE A 55 -10.87 -16.16 -14.08
CA ILE A 55 -10.01 -17.14 -13.39
C ILE A 55 -8.80 -17.51 -14.26
N GLU A 56 -9.00 -17.72 -15.55
CA GLU A 56 -7.93 -18.08 -16.48
C GLU A 56 -6.92 -16.95 -16.69
N LYS A 57 -7.39 -15.70 -16.80
CA LYS A 57 -6.52 -14.51 -16.94
C LYS A 57 -5.51 -14.40 -15.80
N VAL A 58 -5.94 -14.72 -14.57
CA VAL A 58 -5.06 -14.64 -13.39
C VAL A 58 -4.31 -15.95 -13.13
N SER A 59 -4.43 -16.98 -13.98
CA SER A 59 -3.92 -18.34 -13.72
C SER A 59 -2.42 -18.45 -13.47
N THR A 60 -1.64 -17.42 -13.81
CA THR A 60 -0.19 -17.31 -13.57
C THR A 60 0.19 -16.41 -12.40
N PHE A 61 -0.74 -15.57 -11.91
CA PHE A 61 -0.47 -14.67 -10.78
C PHE A 61 0.00 -15.46 -9.56
N GLU A 62 1.04 -15.00 -8.88
CA GLU A 62 1.60 -15.76 -7.77
C GLU A 62 0.65 -15.74 -6.57
N ARG A 63 0.38 -16.92 -5.99
CA ARG A 63 -0.43 -17.02 -4.78
C ARG A 63 0.42 -16.61 -3.58
N SER A 64 -0.21 -16.07 -2.53
CA SER A 64 0.50 -15.79 -1.28
C SER A 64 1.08 -17.09 -0.72
N ASN A 65 2.37 -17.06 -0.35
CA ASN A 65 3.00 -18.19 0.35
C ASN A 65 2.77 -18.17 1.87
N GLN A 66 2.08 -17.15 2.38
CA GLN A 66 1.65 -17.05 3.78
C GLN A 66 0.12 -16.88 3.85
N LYS A 67 -0.51 -17.43 4.90
CA LYS A 67 -1.97 -17.42 5.02
C LYS A 67 -2.48 -15.98 5.18
N LEU A 68 -3.43 -15.58 4.34
CA LEU A 68 -4.06 -14.28 4.41
C LEU A 68 -5.25 -14.32 5.37
N SER A 69 -5.43 -13.27 6.17
CA SER A 69 -6.58 -13.10 7.08
C SER A 69 -7.68 -12.25 6.47
N GLY A 70 -7.39 -11.53 5.38
CA GLY A 70 -8.41 -10.82 4.62
C GLY A 70 -7.95 -10.40 3.23
N ILE A 71 -8.93 -10.08 2.39
CA ILE A 71 -8.73 -9.46 1.08
C ILE A 71 -9.76 -8.35 0.88
N ILE A 72 -9.38 -7.33 0.11
CA ILE A 72 -10.31 -6.37 -0.50
C ILE A 72 -10.32 -6.64 -1.99
N VAL A 73 -11.51 -6.77 -2.57
CA VAL A 73 -11.70 -6.96 -4.01
C VAL A 73 -12.83 -6.07 -4.51
N PRO A 74 -12.78 -5.64 -5.78
CA PRO A 74 -13.91 -4.95 -6.39
C PRO A 74 -15.10 -5.89 -6.58
N HIS A 75 -16.26 -5.34 -6.91
CA HIS A 75 -17.45 -6.13 -7.25
C HIS A 75 -18.06 -5.78 -8.61
N HIS A 76 -17.61 -4.73 -9.29
CA HIS A 76 -17.94 -4.54 -10.69
C HIS A 76 -17.21 -5.58 -11.56
N LEU A 77 -17.99 -6.48 -12.18
CA LEU A 77 -17.50 -7.50 -13.11
C LEU A 77 -16.86 -6.95 -14.40
N ARG A 78 -16.82 -5.62 -14.57
CA ARG A 78 -15.94 -4.98 -15.56
C ARG A 78 -14.46 -5.22 -15.23
N ALA A 79 -14.11 -5.25 -13.94
CA ALA A 79 -12.78 -5.56 -13.42
C ALA A 79 -12.74 -7.00 -12.89
N ASP A 80 -13.41 -7.94 -13.58
CA ASP A 80 -13.54 -9.34 -13.18
C ASP A 80 -12.20 -10.02 -12.83
N GLU A 81 -11.15 -9.69 -13.58
CA GLU A 81 -9.80 -10.18 -13.34
C GLU A 81 -9.22 -9.72 -12.00
N LEU A 82 -9.52 -8.50 -11.54
CA LEU A 82 -9.10 -8.01 -10.22
C LEU A 82 -9.84 -8.73 -9.10
N VAL A 83 -11.12 -9.06 -9.32
CA VAL A 83 -11.88 -9.91 -8.39
C VAL A 83 -11.22 -11.28 -8.27
N ALA A 84 -10.98 -11.93 -9.41
CA ALA A 84 -10.34 -13.24 -9.46
C ALA A 84 -8.94 -13.23 -8.83
N LEU A 85 -8.19 -12.14 -9.02
CA LEU A 85 -6.85 -11.95 -8.50
C LEU A 85 -6.78 -12.03 -6.98
N GLY A 86 -7.68 -11.33 -6.27
CA GLY A 86 -7.70 -11.35 -4.80
C GLY A 86 -8.00 -12.74 -4.25
N PHE A 87 -8.99 -13.44 -4.82
CA PHE A 87 -9.30 -14.82 -4.43
C PHE A 87 -8.15 -15.79 -4.75
N ARG A 88 -7.52 -15.62 -5.91
CA ARG A 88 -6.37 -16.41 -6.28
C ARG A 88 -5.21 -16.19 -5.31
N ALA A 89 -4.92 -14.95 -4.92
CA ALA A 89 -3.85 -14.65 -3.97
C ALA A 89 -4.01 -15.44 -2.66
N ALA A 90 -5.24 -15.60 -2.17
CA ALA A 90 -5.57 -16.36 -0.96
C ALA A 90 -5.65 -17.89 -1.17
N SER A 91 -5.73 -18.37 -2.42
CA SER A 91 -6.04 -19.77 -2.77
C SER A 91 -4.94 -20.81 -2.52
N ALA A 92 -3.78 -20.41 -1.98
CA ALA A 92 -2.78 -21.37 -1.49
C ALA A 92 -3.21 -22.04 -0.18
N PHE A 93 -4.23 -21.49 0.49
CA PHE A 93 -4.75 -21.96 1.77
C PHE A 93 -6.25 -22.25 1.69
N THR A 94 -6.76 -22.96 2.68
CA THR A 94 -8.19 -23.26 2.81
C THR A 94 -8.79 -22.45 3.95
N TYR A 95 -10.08 -22.11 3.82
CA TYR A 95 -10.84 -21.40 4.83
C TYR A 95 -12.13 -22.15 5.15
N LYS A 96 -12.49 -22.19 6.43
CA LYS A 96 -13.77 -22.76 6.88
C LYS A 96 -14.90 -21.76 6.65
N ARG A 97 -14.62 -20.48 6.90
CA ARG A 97 -15.59 -19.39 6.88
C ARG A 97 -15.06 -18.22 6.06
N ILE A 98 -15.95 -17.59 5.31
CA ILE A 98 -15.70 -16.33 4.63
C ILE A 98 -16.74 -15.32 5.11
N VAL A 99 -16.28 -14.26 5.78
CA VAL A 99 -17.14 -13.11 6.13
C VAL A 99 -17.05 -12.12 4.98
N ILE A 100 -18.18 -11.75 4.37
CA ILE A 100 -18.22 -10.82 3.24
C ILE A 100 -18.79 -9.48 3.75
N LEU A 101 -17.98 -8.43 3.73
CA LEU A 101 -18.40 -7.07 4.04
C LEU A 101 -18.72 -6.35 2.73
N ALA A 102 -19.94 -5.84 2.56
CA ALA A 102 -20.37 -5.14 1.35
C ALA A 102 -21.24 -3.91 1.70
N PRO A 103 -21.28 -2.86 0.88
CA PRO A 103 -22.30 -1.82 1.00
C PRO A 103 -23.72 -2.36 0.71
N ASP A 104 -24.73 -1.74 1.31
CA ASP A 104 -26.14 -1.87 0.89
C ASP A 104 -26.41 -0.90 -0.28
N HIS A 105 -26.15 -1.35 -1.50
CA HIS A 105 -26.27 -0.51 -2.71
C HIS A 105 -27.70 -0.02 -2.95
N PHE A 106 -28.68 -0.86 -2.59
CA PHE A 106 -30.08 -0.59 -2.84
C PHE A 106 -30.75 0.21 -1.72
N ARG A 107 -30.04 0.46 -0.60
CA ARG A 107 -30.57 1.14 0.59
C ARG A 107 -31.83 0.45 1.12
N ARG A 108 -31.84 -0.88 1.08
CA ARG A 108 -32.99 -1.73 1.44
C ARG A 108 -32.88 -2.35 2.83
N SER A 109 -31.76 -2.17 3.53
CA SER A 109 -31.61 -2.62 4.90
C SER A 109 -32.47 -1.80 5.87
N GLU A 110 -33.35 -2.46 6.61
CA GLU A 110 -34.13 -1.84 7.68
C GLU A 110 -33.22 -1.47 8.87
N THR A 111 -32.36 -2.41 9.27
CA THR A 111 -31.31 -2.25 10.28
C THR A 111 -30.06 -1.57 9.71
N LEU A 112 -29.08 -1.22 10.56
CA LEU A 112 -27.83 -0.62 10.10
C LEU A 112 -26.93 -1.64 9.40
N PHE A 113 -27.01 -2.90 9.82
CA PHE A 113 -26.32 -4.01 9.19
C PHE A 113 -27.31 -5.12 8.89
N ALA A 114 -27.17 -5.74 7.73
CA ALA A 114 -28.01 -6.84 7.30
C ALA A 114 -27.17 -8.10 7.08
N THR A 115 -27.74 -9.27 7.39
CA THR A 115 -27.13 -10.58 7.12
C THR A 115 -28.18 -11.58 6.63
N SER A 116 -27.75 -12.79 6.25
CA SER A 116 -28.64 -13.84 5.78
C SER A 116 -28.09 -15.24 6.07
N ALA A 117 -28.98 -16.14 6.51
CA ALA A 117 -28.70 -17.56 6.71
C ALA A 117 -29.11 -18.43 5.50
N PHE A 118 -29.53 -17.83 4.39
CA PHE A 118 -29.83 -18.59 3.17
C PHE A 118 -28.55 -18.86 2.37
N GLY A 119 -28.46 -20.04 1.76
CA GLY A 119 -27.44 -20.33 0.76
C GLY A 119 -27.73 -19.69 -0.59
N TYR A 120 -26.82 -19.86 -1.54
CA TYR A 120 -26.85 -19.23 -2.86
C TYR A 120 -26.51 -20.24 -3.95
N GLU A 121 -27.32 -20.32 -4.98
CA GLU A 121 -26.95 -21.04 -6.20
C GLU A 121 -25.95 -20.23 -7.03
N THR A 122 -24.94 -20.90 -7.57
CA THR A 122 -23.97 -20.30 -8.50
C THR A 122 -23.72 -21.25 -9.67
N GLU A 123 -23.14 -20.72 -10.75
CA GLU A 123 -22.72 -21.48 -11.92
C GLU A 123 -21.75 -22.64 -11.61
N PHE A 124 -21.00 -22.54 -10.50
CA PHE A 124 -20.04 -23.56 -10.06
C PHE A 124 -20.57 -24.43 -8.91
N GLY A 125 -21.87 -24.34 -8.62
CA GLY A 125 -22.57 -25.05 -7.56
C GLY A 125 -22.91 -24.18 -6.34
N PRO A 126 -23.63 -24.75 -5.36
CA PRO A 126 -24.16 -23.96 -4.25
C PRO A 126 -23.07 -23.49 -3.28
N VAL A 127 -23.29 -22.32 -2.69
CA VAL A 127 -22.51 -21.75 -1.59
C VAL A 127 -23.41 -21.66 -0.36
N ALA A 128 -23.04 -22.34 0.71
CA ALA A 128 -23.82 -22.40 1.95
C ALA A 128 -23.52 -21.21 2.87
N ALA A 129 -24.54 -20.69 3.54
CA ALA A 129 -24.36 -19.79 4.67
C ALA A 129 -23.83 -20.55 5.91
N ASP A 130 -23.19 -19.83 6.81
CA ASP A 130 -22.84 -20.32 8.13
C ASP A 130 -23.93 -19.95 9.15
N ASP A 131 -24.97 -20.78 9.21
CA ASP A 131 -26.17 -20.53 10.03
C ASP A 131 -25.84 -20.28 11.50
N GLU A 132 -24.83 -20.97 12.05
CA GLU A 132 -24.42 -20.81 13.44
C GLU A 132 -23.77 -19.43 13.67
N ALA A 133 -22.86 -19.03 12.78
CA ALA A 133 -22.23 -17.72 12.86
C ALA A 133 -23.23 -16.59 12.62
N VAL A 134 -24.16 -16.74 11.66
CA VAL A 134 -25.24 -15.78 11.40
C VAL A 134 -26.15 -15.64 12.62
N ALA A 135 -26.55 -16.76 13.25
CA ALA A 135 -27.39 -16.72 14.45
C ALA A 135 -26.68 -16.00 15.62
N ARG A 136 -25.37 -16.24 15.81
CA ARG A 136 -24.57 -15.52 16.82
C ARG A 136 -24.52 -14.02 16.52
N LEU A 137 -24.29 -13.65 15.26
CA LEU A 137 -24.22 -12.25 14.83
C LEU A 137 -25.55 -11.51 15.07
N LEU A 138 -26.68 -12.13 14.72
CA LEU A 138 -28.02 -11.59 14.96
C LEU A 138 -28.33 -11.41 16.47
N SER A 139 -27.78 -12.29 17.32
CA SER A 139 -27.97 -12.19 18.77
C SER A 139 -27.10 -11.13 19.45
N ALA A 140 -26.07 -10.63 18.75
CA ALA A 140 -25.08 -9.72 19.32
C ALA A 140 -25.57 -8.25 19.39
N SER A 141 -26.44 -7.83 18.47
CA SER A 141 -26.95 -6.46 18.42
C SER A 141 -28.29 -6.37 17.68
N ASP A 142 -29.18 -5.51 18.17
CA ASP A 142 -30.44 -5.15 17.50
C ASP A 142 -30.23 -4.31 16.22
N GLN A 143 -29.01 -3.78 16.02
CA GLN A 143 -28.61 -3.10 14.79
C GLN A 143 -28.29 -4.05 13.64
N ILE A 144 -28.27 -5.37 13.90
CA ILE A 144 -28.01 -6.40 12.90
C ILE A 144 -29.28 -7.21 12.66
N GLY A 145 -29.78 -7.18 11.43
CA GLY A 145 -31.04 -7.83 11.05
C GLY A 145 -30.89 -8.80 9.90
N THR A 146 -31.85 -9.72 9.75
CA THR A 146 -31.97 -10.51 8.52
C THR A 146 -32.56 -9.67 7.41
N SER A 147 -32.08 -9.82 6.17
CA SER A 147 -32.68 -9.12 5.02
C SER A 147 -32.76 -9.98 3.77
N CYS A 148 -33.80 -9.72 2.97
CA CYS A 148 -33.94 -10.27 1.63
C CYS A 148 -33.16 -9.48 0.57
N LEU A 149 -32.45 -8.40 0.94
CA LEU A 149 -31.68 -7.58 0.00
C LEU A 149 -30.65 -8.40 -0.78
N PHE A 150 -30.16 -9.50 -0.19
CA PHE A 150 -29.23 -10.44 -0.81
C PHE A 150 -29.81 -11.21 -2.00
N ASP A 151 -31.10 -11.05 -2.31
CA ASP A 151 -31.65 -11.45 -3.62
C ASP A 151 -30.99 -10.67 -4.78
N ARG A 152 -30.65 -9.40 -4.53
CA ARG A 152 -30.14 -8.49 -5.56
C ARG A 152 -28.80 -7.85 -5.24
N GLU A 153 -28.32 -7.95 -4.00
CA GLU A 153 -27.07 -7.33 -3.56
C GLU A 153 -25.86 -7.88 -4.32
N HIS A 154 -25.42 -7.11 -5.31
CA HIS A 154 -24.38 -7.53 -6.25
C HIS A 154 -23.00 -7.48 -5.61
N GLY A 155 -22.79 -6.64 -4.59
CA GLY A 155 -21.56 -6.62 -3.80
C GLY A 155 -21.27 -7.97 -3.12
N VAL A 156 -22.29 -8.77 -2.81
CA VAL A 156 -22.10 -10.15 -2.32
C VAL A 156 -22.11 -11.13 -3.48
N ARG A 157 -23.13 -11.06 -4.34
CA ARG A 157 -23.43 -12.12 -5.31
C ARG A 157 -22.39 -12.24 -6.41
N ALA A 158 -21.76 -11.15 -6.82
CA ALA A 158 -20.70 -11.15 -7.84
C ALA A 158 -19.47 -11.97 -7.42
N LEU A 159 -19.22 -12.08 -6.11
CA LEU A 159 -18.06 -12.78 -5.56
C LEU A 159 -18.26 -14.29 -5.40
N LEU A 160 -19.52 -14.74 -5.33
CA LEU A 160 -19.85 -16.12 -4.95
C LEU A 160 -19.30 -17.20 -5.90
N PRO A 161 -19.30 -17.02 -7.24
CA PRO A 161 -18.67 -18.00 -8.13
C PRO A 161 -17.17 -18.14 -7.88
N PHE A 162 -16.45 -17.04 -7.61
CA PHE A 162 -15.03 -17.09 -7.27
C PHE A 162 -14.80 -17.80 -5.93
N ILE A 163 -15.62 -17.48 -4.91
CA ILE A 163 -15.59 -18.18 -3.62
C ILE A 163 -15.81 -19.69 -3.81
N ARG A 164 -16.82 -20.08 -4.59
CA ARG A 164 -17.13 -21.48 -4.86
C ARG A 164 -15.98 -22.20 -5.57
N HIS A 165 -15.33 -21.53 -6.51
CA HIS A 165 -14.21 -22.08 -7.27
C HIS A 165 -12.96 -22.29 -6.40
N TYR A 166 -12.52 -21.23 -5.69
CA TYR A 166 -11.27 -21.27 -4.93
C TYR A 166 -11.42 -21.92 -3.55
N PHE A 167 -12.60 -21.82 -2.93
CA PHE A 167 -12.88 -22.28 -1.57
C PHE A 167 -14.16 -23.13 -1.49
N PRO A 168 -14.22 -24.28 -2.17
CA PRO A 168 -15.46 -25.05 -2.35
C PRO A 168 -16.09 -25.59 -1.06
N GLN A 169 -15.37 -25.58 0.07
CA GLN A 169 -15.88 -26.04 1.37
C GLN A 169 -16.20 -24.89 2.33
N ALA A 170 -15.85 -23.64 1.97
CA ALA A 170 -16.09 -22.49 2.83
C ALA A 170 -17.59 -22.19 2.91
N ARG A 171 -18.05 -21.88 4.13
CA ARG A 171 -19.37 -21.28 4.36
C ARG A 171 -19.24 -19.77 4.44
N ILE A 172 -20.29 -19.04 4.10
CA ILE A 172 -20.25 -17.58 4.08
C ILE A 172 -21.10 -16.93 5.19
N VAL A 173 -20.67 -15.75 5.62
CA VAL A 173 -21.46 -14.83 6.46
C VAL A 173 -21.51 -13.50 5.72
N PRO A 174 -22.56 -13.23 4.92
CA PRO A 174 -22.69 -11.96 4.24
C PRO A 174 -23.15 -10.87 5.21
N VAL A 175 -22.52 -9.70 5.14
CA VAL A 175 -22.84 -8.53 5.95
C VAL A 175 -22.93 -7.31 5.03
N ALA A 176 -24.15 -6.84 4.81
CA ALA A 176 -24.41 -5.61 4.08
C ALA A 176 -24.49 -4.42 5.04
N MET A 177 -23.77 -3.35 4.73
CA MET A 177 -23.60 -2.18 5.58
C MET A 177 -24.39 -1.00 5.03
N SER A 178 -25.30 -0.47 5.84
CA SER A 178 -26.09 0.70 5.48
C SER A 178 -25.20 1.95 5.43
N ILE A 179 -25.38 2.78 4.41
CA ILE A 179 -24.74 4.10 4.30
C ILE A 179 -25.14 5.07 5.44
N ARG A 180 -26.16 4.72 6.23
CA ARG A 180 -26.61 5.49 7.41
C ARG A 180 -25.75 5.21 8.64
N SER A 181 -24.98 4.13 8.64
CA SER A 181 -24.12 3.75 9.76
C SER A 181 -22.98 4.76 9.93
N LYS A 182 -22.59 5.00 11.17
CA LYS A 182 -21.46 5.86 11.56
C LYS A 182 -20.44 5.05 12.33
N ARG A 183 -19.29 5.66 12.59
CA ARG A 183 -18.17 5.03 13.32
C ARG A 183 -18.56 4.27 14.59
N SER A 184 -19.40 4.85 15.46
CA SER A 184 -19.83 4.16 16.69
C SER A 184 -20.56 2.84 16.41
N ASP A 185 -21.29 2.78 15.30
CA ASP A 185 -22.03 1.59 14.89
C ASP A 185 -21.05 0.55 14.28
N TRP A 186 -20.03 1.02 13.56
CA TRP A 186 -18.96 0.17 13.02
C TRP A 186 -18.12 -0.48 14.12
N ASP A 187 -17.78 0.24 15.18
CA ASP A 187 -17.14 -0.32 16.37
C ASP A 187 -18.02 -1.40 17.03
N GLY A 188 -19.34 -1.17 17.12
CA GLY A 188 -20.28 -2.18 17.59
C GLY A 188 -20.37 -3.43 16.69
N LEU A 189 -20.28 -3.25 15.37
CA LEU A 189 -20.21 -4.37 14.42
C LEU A 189 -18.91 -5.16 14.57
N ILE A 190 -17.77 -4.49 14.79
CA ILE A 190 -16.48 -5.16 15.05
C ILE A 190 -16.61 -6.07 16.28
N ASP A 191 -17.16 -5.56 17.38
CA ASP A 191 -17.38 -6.34 18.60
C ASP A 191 -18.29 -7.54 18.37
N ALA A 192 -19.32 -7.41 17.52
CA ALA A 192 -20.23 -8.48 17.15
C ALA A 192 -19.58 -9.55 16.23
N LEU A 193 -18.61 -9.16 15.40
CA LEU A 193 -17.90 -10.04 14.47
C LEU A 193 -16.78 -10.84 15.15
N LEU A 194 -16.09 -10.28 16.15
CA LEU A 194 -14.95 -10.93 16.82
C LEU A 194 -15.23 -12.37 17.30
N PRO A 195 -16.39 -12.72 17.90
CA PRO A 195 -16.69 -14.07 18.37
C PRO A 195 -16.90 -15.13 17.28
N ILE A 196 -17.08 -14.72 16.01
CA ILE A 196 -17.28 -15.63 14.87
C ILE A 196 -16.06 -15.68 13.93
N ILE A 197 -14.99 -14.96 14.26
CA ILE A 197 -13.76 -14.88 13.48
C ILE A 197 -12.64 -15.65 14.19
N ASP A 198 -12.05 -16.62 13.48
CA ASP A 198 -10.89 -17.39 13.92
C ASP A 198 -9.80 -17.42 12.84
N ASP A 199 -8.72 -18.18 13.06
CA ASP A 199 -7.58 -18.25 12.14
C ASP A 199 -7.92 -18.99 10.83
N ASP A 200 -9.09 -19.65 10.73
CA ASP A 200 -9.64 -20.29 9.52
C ASP A 200 -10.76 -19.46 8.86
N THR A 201 -10.96 -18.22 9.31
CA THR A 201 -11.85 -17.24 8.68
C THR A 201 -11.07 -16.31 7.75
N LEU A 202 -11.53 -16.15 6.50
CA LEU A 202 -11.11 -15.09 5.60
C LEU A 202 -12.15 -13.96 5.63
N ILE A 203 -11.71 -12.71 5.84
CA ILE A 203 -12.60 -11.55 5.72
C ILE A 203 -12.42 -10.92 4.33
N VAL A 204 -13.50 -10.92 3.55
CA VAL A 204 -13.55 -10.39 2.20
C VAL A 204 -14.33 -9.08 2.23
N GLU A 205 -13.65 -7.96 2.03
CA GLU A 205 -14.31 -6.69 1.75
C GLU A 205 -14.59 -6.59 0.25
N SER A 206 -15.84 -6.29 -0.07
CA SER A 206 -16.35 -6.11 -1.41
C SER A 206 -16.65 -4.63 -1.63
N THR A 207 -15.70 -3.92 -2.21
CA THR A 207 -15.79 -2.46 -2.36
C THR A 207 -15.09 -2.03 -3.64
N ASP A 208 -15.72 -1.11 -4.36
CA ASP A 208 -15.05 -0.30 -5.36
C ASP A 208 -14.62 1.03 -4.73
N TYR A 209 -13.72 1.76 -5.40
CA TYR A 209 -13.08 2.97 -4.85
C TYR A 209 -13.69 4.25 -5.40
N SER A 210 -12.93 5.24 -5.88
CA SER A 210 -13.50 6.47 -6.41
C SER A 210 -14.56 6.25 -7.50
N HIS A 211 -15.73 6.92 -7.42
CA HIS A 211 -16.80 6.88 -8.44
C HIS A 211 -17.23 8.27 -8.93
N TYR A 212 -17.66 8.36 -10.19
CA TYR A 212 -18.25 9.57 -10.81
C TYR A 212 -17.27 10.76 -10.84
N LEU A 213 -15.98 10.46 -10.95
CA LEU A 213 -14.90 11.44 -10.95
C LEU A 213 -14.11 11.35 -12.25
N THR A 214 -13.49 12.45 -12.65
CA THR A 214 -12.49 12.41 -13.73
C THR A 214 -11.27 11.59 -13.29
N GLN A 215 -10.50 11.07 -14.24
CA GLN A 215 -9.32 10.25 -13.92
C GLN A 215 -8.31 10.96 -12.97
N PRO A 216 -8.00 12.26 -13.12
CA PRO A 216 -7.11 12.94 -12.18
C PRO A 216 -7.69 13.07 -10.77
N GLU A 217 -9.00 13.35 -10.64
CA GLU A 217 -9.68 13.43 -9.34
C GLU A 217 -9.71 12.06 -8.65
N ALA A 218 -10.05 11.01 -9.38
CA ALA A 218 -10.06 9.64 -8.87
C ALA A 218 -8.67 9.22 -8.38
N ARG A 219 -7.60 9.52 -9.12
CA ARG A 219 -6.22 9.24 -8.69
C ARG A 219 -5.85 9.93 -7.37
N LEU A 220 -6.30 11.17 -7.17
CA LEU A 220 -6.04 11.91 -5.93
C LEU A 220 -6.73 11.23 -4.72
N PHE A 221 -8.01 10.89 -4.84
CA PHE A 221 -8.76 10.25 -3.75
C PHE A 221 -8.32 8.79 -3.52
N ASP A 222 -7.93 8.08 -4.57
CA ASP A 222 -7.27 6.78 -4.45
C ASP A 222 -5.95 6.92 -3.67
N GLN A 223 -5.11 7.89 -4.03
CA GLN A 223 -3.83 8.13 -3.36
C GLN A 223 -4.02 8.46 -1.87
N GLN A 224 -5.01 9.28 -1.54
CA GLN A 224 -5.41 9.57 -0.16
C GLN A 224 -5.76 8.30 0.61
N THR A 225 -6.55 7.43 -0.02
CA THR A 225 -6.98 6.17 0.58
C THR A 225 -5.81 5.20 0.78
N LEU A 226 -4.96 5.02 -0.23
CA LEU A 226 -3.76 4.18 -0.18
C LEU A 226 -2.81 4.61 0.95
N ASN A 227 -2.57 5.91 1.09
CA ASN A 227 -1.66 6.45 2.11
C ASN A 227 -2.23 6.35 3.52
N ILE A 228 -3.54 6.60 3.69
CA ILE A 228 -4.22 6.43 4.98
C ILE A 228 -4.24 4.95 5.40
N MET A 229 -4.49 4.03 4.45
CA MET A 229 -4.44 2.59 4.69
C MET A 229 -3.03 2.14 5.08
N ALA A 230 -1.99 2.62 4.37
CA ALA A 230 -0.60 2.32 4.68
C ALA A 230 -0.21 2.79 6.09
N ALA A 231 -0.70 3.96 6.53
CA ALA A 231 -0.49 4.50 7.87
C ALA A 231 -1.28 3.77 8.98
N GLY A 232 -2.31 2.99 8.63
CA GLY A 232 -3.17 2.29 9.59
C GLY A 232 -4.00 3.24 10.47
N GLU A 233 -4.28 4.45 9.99
CA GLU A 233 -4.93 5.51 10.75
C GLU A 233 -6.47 5.36 10.69
N LEU A 234 -7.04 4.56 11.59
CA LEU A 234 -8.49 4.31 11.64
C LEU A 234 -9.33 5.61 11.74
N ASP A 235 -8.83 6.63 12.43
CA ASP A 235 -9.51 7.93 12.53
C ASP A 235 -9.59 8.63 11.17
N ALA A 236 -8.52 8.56 10.38
CA ALA A 236 -8.47 9.12 9.03
C ALA A 236 -9.34 8.30 8.07
N ILE A 237 -9.35 6.96 8.18
CA ILE A 237 -10.28 6.10 7.41
C ILE A 237 -11.73 6.51 7.68
N ALA A 238 -12.11 6.70 8.94
CA ALA A 238 -13.46 7.10 9.30
C ALA A 238 -13.87 8.49 8.80
N ALA A 239 -12.90 9.33 8.41
CA ALA A 239 -13.10 10.66 7.86
C ALA A 239 -13.14 10.70 6.32
N LEU A 240 -12.88 9.56 5.64
CA LEU A 240 -12.97 9.47 4.19
C LEU A 240 -14.39 9.79 3.69
N ARG A 241 -14.46 10.31 2.47
CA ARG A 241 -15.72 10.68 1.81
C ARG A 241 -16.23 9.56 0.91
N GLN A 242 -17.52 9.28 1.02
CA GLN A 242 -18.22 8.30 0.19
C GLN A 242 -19.19 9.04 -0.76
N PRO A 243 -19.15 8.80 -2.09
CA PRO A 243 -18.42 7.74 -2.79
C PRO A 243 -17.07 8.17 -3.39
N GLU A 244 -16.53 9.35 -3.05
CA GLU A 244 -15.33 9.86 -3.72
C GLU A 244 -14.05 9.05 -3.42
N HIS A 245 -13.96 8.43 -2.25
CA HIS A 245 -12.83 7.54 -1.90
C HIS A 245 -13.19 6.07 -2.05
N ALA A 246 -14.36 5.66 -1.57
CA ALA A 246 -14.79 4.27 -1.59
C ALA A 246 -16.31 4.16 -1.53
N ASP A 247 -16.83 3.07 -2.10
CA ASP A 247 -18.24 2.70 -2.03
C ASP A 247 -18.74 2.45 -0.61
N SER A 248 -17.86 2.00 0.28
CA SER A 248 -18.18 1.73 1.68
C SER A 248 -17.02 2.07 2.61
N VAL A 249 -16.99 3.31 3.10
CA VAL A 249 -16.01 3.71 4.13
C VAL A 249 -16.17 2.88 5.41
N GLY A 250 -17.42 2.49 5.73
CA GLY A 250 -17.68 1.62 6.87
C GLY A 250 -17.08 0.23 6.72
N ALA A 251 -17.15 -0.37 5.53
CA ALA A 251 -16.56 -1.69 5.29
C ALA A 251 -15.02 -1.62 5.41
N LEU A 252 -14.40 -0.60 4.82
CA LEU A 252 -12.97 -0.36 4.91
C LEU A 252 -12.49 -0.17 6.35
N TYR A 253 -13.25 0.58 7.15
CA TYR A 253 -12.99 0.76 8.58
C TYR A 253 -13.04 -0.56 9.34
N VAL A 254 -14.13 -1.33 9.17
CA VAL A 254 -14.35 -2.61 9.88
C VAL A 254 -13.30 -3.64 9.48
N GLN A 255 -13.01 -3.76 8.17
CA GLN A 255 -11.95 -4.61 7.64
C GLN A 255 -10.62 -4.25 8.30
N THR A 256 -10.16 -3.01 8.15
CA THR A 256 -8.86 -2.57 8.66
C THR A 256 -8.75 -2.78 10.17
N ALA A 257 -9.79 -2.43 10.92
CA ALA A 257 -9.81 -2.61 12.37
C ALA A 257 -9.75 -4.09 12.80
N LEU A 258 -10.47 -4.99 12.13
CA LEU A 258 -10.40 -6.42 12.42
C LEU A 258 -9.01 -6.99 12.10
N GLN A 259 -8.42 -6.58 10.98
CA GLN A 259 -7.07 -7.02 10.60
C GLN A 259 -6.02 -6.60 11.63
N MET A 260 -6.07 -5.36 12.10
CA MET A 260 -5.16 -4.84 13.13
C MET A 260 -5.43 -5.47 14.51
N ARG A 261 -6.68 -5.46 14.99
CA ARG A 261 -7.03 -5.83 16.37
C ARG A 261 -7.03 -7.35 16.60
N ARG A 262 -7.46 -8.17 15.62
CA ARG A 262 -7.59 -9.63 15.77
C ARG A 262 -6.40 -10.39 15.21
N PHE A 263 -5.86 -9.97 14.07
CA PHE A 263 -4.84 -10.74 13.35
C PHE A 263 -3.43 -10.17 13.53
N GLY A 264 -3.29 -8.89 13.89
CA GLY A 264 -2.01 -8.19 13.80
C GLY A 264 -1.50 -8.10 12.37
N ALA A 265 -2.43 -8.07 11.41
CA ALA A 265 -2.15 -8.03 9.98
C ALA A 265 -2.09 -6.59 9.47
N SER A 266 -1.29 -6.37 8.44
CA SER A 266 -1.16 -5.11 7.72
C SER A 266 -1.62 -5.25 6.26
N PRO A 267 -2.01 -4.15 5.59
CA PRO A 267 -2.39 -4.19 4.19
C PRO A 267 -1.17 -4.33 3.28
N LEU A 268 -1.38 -5.00 2.15
CA LEU A 268 -0.54 -4.97 0.96
C LEU A 268 -1.43 -4.75 -0.26
N VAL A 269 -1.34 -3.59 -0.89
CA VAL A 269 -2.06 -3.31 -2.13
C VAL A 269 -1.26 -3.91 -3.30
N VAL A 270 -1.88 -4.84 -4.02
CA VAL A 270 -1.24 -5.57 -5.13
C VAL A 270 -1.70 -5.11 -6.50
N ALA A 271 -2.81 -4.36 -6.58
CA ALA A 271 -3.30 -3.73 -7.79
C ALA A 271 -4.09 -2.45 -7.43
N ASN A 272 -3.94 -1.40 -8.24
CA ASN A 272 -4.80 -0.23 -8.22
C ASN A 272 -4.96 0.28 -9.65
N GLU A 273 -6.19 0.21 -10.16
CA GLU A 273 -6.55 0.48 -11.54
C GLU A 273 -7.86 1.25 -11.61
N SER A 274 -8.22 1.74 -12.79
CA SER A 274 -9.51 2.38 -13.02
C SER A 274 -10.28 1.73 -14.17
N SER A 275 -11.58 2.04 -14.27
CA SER A 275 -12.45 1.57 -15.34
C SER A 275 -11.97 1.96 -16.74
N ASN A 276 -11.09 2.97 -16.85
CA ASN A 276 -10.43 3.33 -18.10
C ASN A 276 -9.46 2.26 -18.60
N ALA A 277 -8.79 1.52 -17.69
CA ALA A 277 -7.91 0.41 -18.07
C ALA A 277 -8.68 -0.75 -18.76
N PHE A 278 -9.98 -0.84 -18.50
CA PHE A 278 -10.88 -1.88 -19.04
C PHE A 278 -11.80 -1.35 -20.14
N SER A 279 -11.56 -0.13 -20.64
CA SER A 279 -12.37 0.50 -21.70
C SER A 279 -11.55 0.69 -22.97
N GLN A 280 -12.17 0.49 -24.14
CA GLN A 280 -11.54 0.79 -25.43
C GLN A 280 -11.53 2.29 -25.75
N GLU A 281 -12.46 3.05 -25.16
CA GLU A 281 -12.57 4.50 -25.32
C GLU A 281 -12.36 5.20 -23.97
N PRO A 282 -11.63 6.33 -23.92
CA PRO A 282 -11.46 7.10 -22.69
C PRO A 282 -12.81 7.53 -22.12
N MET A 283 -13.06 7.23 -20.84
CA MET A 283 -14.28 7.64 -20.16
C MET A 283 -14.09 9.02 -19.53
N THR A 284 -15.12 9.86 -19.59
CA THR A 284 -15.15 11.17 -18.91
C THR A 284 -15.11 11.01 -17.39
N GLU A 285 -15.82 10.02 -16.88
CA GLU A 285 -15.87 9.64 -15.46
C GLU A 285 -15.42 8.19 -15.32
N THR A 286 -14.72 7.87 -14.23
CA THR A 286 -14.18 6.54 -13.97
C THR A 286 -14.64 5.98 -12.63
N THR A 287 -14.46 4.67 -12.49
CA THR A 287 -14.50 3.95 -11.22
C THR A 287 -13.13 3.38 -10.93
N SER A 288 -12.61 3.57 -9.73
CA SER A 288 -11.35 2.98 -9.29
C SER A 288 -11.54 1.63 -8.63
N TYR A 289 -10.53 0.78 -8.75
CA TYR A 289 -10.48 -0.56 -8.20
C TYR A 289 -9.14 -0.75 -7.48
N MET A 290 -9.18 -1.41 -6.33
CA MET A 290 -7.98 -1.86 -5.62
C MET A 290 -8.12 -3.31 -5.23
N VAL A 291 -6.99 -4.03 -5.23
CA VAL A 291 -6.90 -5.36 -4.60
C VAL A 291 -5.91 -5.27 -3.46
N THR A 292 -6.39 -5.53 -2.25
CA THR A 292 -5.58 -5.48 -1.03
C THR A 292 -5.54 -6.85 -0.38
N LEU A 293 -4.36 -7.28 0.03
CA LEU A 293 -4.13 -8.49 0.81
C LEU A 293 -3.82 -8.11 2.25
N PHE A 294 -4.38 -8.82 3.22
CA PHE A 294 -4.04 -8.64 4.63
C PHE A 294 -3.33 -9.87 5.18
N GLY A 295 -2.16 -9.65 5.79
CA GLY A 295 -1.38 -10.68 6.45
C GLY A 295 -0.35 -10.06 7.39
N ARG A 296 0.30 -10.91 8.20
CA ARG A 296 1.44 -10.48 9.03
C ARG A 296 2.71 -10.24 8.23
N PHE A 297 2.82 -10.91 7.08
CA PHE A 297 3.93 -10.82 6.13
C PHE A 297 5.30 -10.94 6.82
N GLU A 298 5.58 -12.15 7.28
CA GLU A 298 6.83 -12.49 7.96
C GLU A 298 7.97 -12.69 6.94
N GLU A 299 9.19 -12.90 7.43
CA GLU A 299 10.36 -13.20 6.60
C GLU A 299 10.09 -14.33 5.59
N GLY A 300 10.57 -14.16 4.36
CA GLY A 300 10.33 -15.11 3.26
C GLY A 300 8.97 -14.95 2.58
N PHE A 301 8.17 -13.95 2.92
CA PHE A 301 6.96 -13.62 2.18
C PHE A 301 7.28 -13.23 0.73
N ASN A 302 6.59 -13.85 -0.24
CA ASN A 302 6.87 -13.68 -1.67
C ASN A 302 6.44 -12.33 -2.26
N SER A 303 5.58 -11.57 -1.56
CA SER A 303 5.18 -10.20 -1.95
C SER A 303 4.71 -10.11 -3.41
N PRO A 304 3.61 -10.79 -3.79
CA PRO A 304 3.15 -10.87 -5.18
C PRO A 304 2.81 -9.48 -5.74
N ALA A 305 2.94 -9.30 -7.05
CA ALA A 305 2.66 -8.04 -7.74
C ALA A 305 2.07 -8.34 -9.13
N VAL A 306 1.19 -7.47 -9.61
CA VAL A 306 0.67 -7.56 -10.99
C VAL A 306 1.70 -7.03 -11.98
N ASP A 307 1.60 -7.52 -13.22
CA ASP A 307 2.39 -7.00 -14.32
C ASP A 307 2.18 -5.48 -14.46
N GLY A 308 3.26 -4.76 -14.77
CA GLY A 308 3.25 -3.29 -14.86
C GLY A 308 3.39 -2.55 -13.52
N THR A 309 3.31 -3.23 -12.37
CA THR A 309 3.65 -2.62 -11.08
C THR A 309 5.18 -2.63 -10.89
N HIS A 310 5.76 -1.46 -10.64
CA HIS A 310 7.16 -1.35 -10.24
C HIS A 310 7.25 -1.43 -8.71
N VAL A 311 8.09 -2.34 -8.20
CA VAL A 311 8.29 -2.54 -6.76
C VAL A 311 9.74 -2.25 -6.41
N TYR A 312 9.96 -1.27 -5.54
CA TYR A 312 11.26 -0.80 -5.09
C TYR A 312 11.39 -0.96 -3.57
N TYR A 313 12.60 -1.25 -3.09
CA TYR A 313 12.91 -1.25 -1.66
C TYR A 313 13.83 -0.09 -1.31
N PHE A 314 13.43 0.78 -0.40
CA PHE A 314 14.32 1.79 0.16
C PHE A 314 14.92 1.27 1.47
N ALA A 315 16.22 1.44 1.64
CA ALA A 315 16.93 1.14 2.88
C ALA A 315 17.75 2.35 3.33
N GLY A 316 17.97 2.44 4.64
CA GLY A 316 18.64 3.57 5.26
C GLY A 316 20.17 3.46 5.22
N ASP A 317 20.79 3.89 6.32
CA ASP A 317 22.21 4.23 6.36
C ASP A 317 23.09 3.00 6.10
N THR A 318 24.00 3.15 5.14
CA THR A 318 24.83 2.07 4.60
C THR A 318 26.29 2.51 4.54
N ASN A 319 27.17 1.80 5.26
CA ASN A 319 28.61 1.93 5.19
C ASN A 319 29.29 0.55 5.33
N PHE A 320 30.11 0.18 4.35
CA PHE A 320 30.86 -1.09 4.33
C PHE A 320 32.26 -0.98 4.94
N GLY A 321 32.60 0.14 5.55
CA GLY A 321 33.88 0.42 6.20
C GLY A 321 33.94 -0.07 7.64
N ARG A 322 34.94 0.45 8.37
CA ARG A 322 35.11 0.28 9.83
C ARG A 322 34.89 -1.17 10.31
N ALA A 323 34.12 -1.39 11.37
CA ALA A 323 33.86 -2.72 11.90
C ALA A 323 32.90 -3.54 11.02
N MET A 324 32.10 -2.89 10.16
CA MET A 324 31.23 -3.60 9.23
C MET A 324 32.03 -4.40 8.20
N LYS A 325 33.11 -3.81 7.67
CA LYS A 325 34.10 -4.53 6.84
C LYS A 325 34.55 -5.83 7.50
N MET A 326 34.88 -5.76 8.79
CA MET A 326 35.40 -6.89 9.55
C MET A 326 34.31 -7.95 9.80
N ALA A 327 33.08 -7.51 10.06
CA ALA A 327 31.94 -8.40 10.28
C ALA A 327 31.56 -9.18 9.02
N LEU A 328 31.83 -8.64 7.83
CA LEU A 328 31.56 -9.28 6.54
C LEU A 328 32.76 -10.04 5.96
N LEU A 329 33.81 -10.33 6.74
CA LEU A 329 35.00 -11.03 6.22
C LEU A 329 34.78 -12.52 5.95
N SER A 330 33.90 -13.18 6.70
CA SER A 330 33.68 -14.63 6.54
C SER A 330 32.54 -14.89 5.53
N PRO A 331 32.69 -15.89 4.62
CA PRO A 331 31.63 -16.26 3.68
C PRO A 331 30.31 -16.57 4.39
N GLU A 332 30.36 -17.21 5.55
CA GLU A 332 29.16 -17.56 6.32
C GLU A 332 28.45 -16.32 6.88
N ALA A 333 29.20 -15.29 7.27
CA ALA A 333 28.61 -14.02 7.71
C ALA A 333 27.98 -13.26 6.54
N GLU A 334 28.67 -13.22 5.39
CA GLU A 334 28.12 -12.62 4.18
C GLU A 334 26.82 -13.31 3.75
N ASP A 335 26.80 -14.64 3.72
CA ASP A 335 25.63 -15.41 3.30
C ASP A 335 24.43 -15.19 4.22
N ARG A 336 24.64 -15.17 5.55
CA ARG A 336 23.55 -14.88 6.51
C ARG A 336 22.92 -13.51 6.28
N VAL A 337 23.75 -12.48 6.10
CA VAL A 337 23.27 -11.11 5.87
C VAL A 337 22.60 -10.99 4.51
N ARG A 338 23.19 -11.58 3.46
CA ARG A 338 22.63 -11.59 2.11
C ARG A 338 21.27 -12.30 2.09
N GLU A 339 21.16 -13.46 2.73
CA GLU A 339 19.90 -14.20 2.85
C GLU A 339 18.83 -13.37 3.57
N ALA A 340 19.17 -12.73 4.69
CA ALA A 340 18.24 -11.87 5.42
C ALA A 340 17.73 -10.68 4.59
N ILE A 341 18.56 -10.12 3.70
CA ILE A 341 18.15 -9.06 2.77
C ILE A 341 17.25 -9.64 1.67
N LEU A 342 17.73 -10.67 0.96
CA LEU A 342 17.04 -11.23 -0.21
C LEU A 342 15.72 -11.93 0.15
N SER A 343 15.60 -12.50 1.35
CA SER A 343 14.34 -13.08 1.86
C SER A 343 13.24 -12.02 2.05
N ARG A 344 13.60 -10.73 2.14
CA ARG A 344 12.68 -9.60 2.29
C ARG A 344 12.48 -8.84 0.99
N THR A 345 13.55 -8.61 0.21
CA THR A 345 13.47 -7.86 -1.06
C THR A 345 13.05 -8.73 -2.23
N GLN A 346 13.12 -10.06 -2.11
CA GLN A 346 12.88 -11.02 -3.19
C GLN A 346 13.74 -10.72 -4.44
N GLY A 347 14.94 -10.16 -4.22
CA GLY A 347 15.86 -9.77 -5.29
C GLY A 347 15.39 -8.59 -6.14
N ARG A 348 14.38 -7.82 -5.70
CA ARG A 348 13.90 -6.62 -6.41
C ARG A 348 14.83 -5.41 -6.18
N PRO A 349 14.75 -4.38 -7.05
CA PRO A 349 15.59 -3.19 -6.96
C PRO A 349 15.60 -2.51 -5.59
N VAL A 350 16.80 -2.21 -5.09
CA VAL A 350 17.03 -1.51 -3.81
C VAL A 350 17.60 -0.10 -4.03
N ILE A 351 17.15 0.87 -3.25
CA ILE A 351 17.66 2.24 -3.15
C ILE A 351 18.22 2.47 -1.75
N LEU A 352 19.46 2.94 -1.63
CA LEU A 352 20.18 3.03 -0.34
C LEU A 352 20.62 4.46 -0.01
N ASN A 353 20.72 4.79 1.29
CA ASN A 353 21.50 5.93 1.77
C ASN A 353 22.97 5.48 1.95
N LEU A 354 23.86 5.84 1.02
CA LEU A 354 25.25 5.39 1.06
C LEU A 354 26.12 6.46 1.73
N GLU A 355 26.61 6.17 2.94
CA GLU A 355 27.35 7.12 3.76
C GLU A 355 28.85 6.87 3.72
N GLY A 356 29.60 7.90 3.35
CA GLY A 356 31.06 7.88 3.25
C GLY A 356 31.57 7.70 1.84
N VAL A 357 32.90 7.71 1.71
CA VAL A 357 33.62 7.73 0.43
C VAL A 357 34.06 6.33 0.02
N ILE A 358 33.84 5.96 -1.25
CA ILE A 358 34.37 4.72 -1.83
C ILE A 358 35.83 4.94 -2.25
N LEU A 359 36.75 4.15 -1.71
CA LEU A 359 38.17 4.19 -2.06
C LEU A 359 38.69 2.82 -2.50
N PRO A 360 39.63 2.75 -3.48
CA PRO A 360 40.34 1.52 -3.80
C PRO A 360 41.12 0.98 -2.59
N ASN A 361 41.74 1.86 -1.81
CA ASN A 361 42.46 1.53 -0.59
C ASN A 361 42.06 2.51 0.52
N VAL A 362 41.30 2.02 1.50
CA VAL A 362 40.91 2.82 2.67
C VAL A 362 42.13 2.98 3.60
N PRO A 363 42.55 4.21 3.94
CA PRO A 363 43.65 4.43 4.88
C PRO A 363 43.36 3.84 6.26
N GLU A 364 44.39 3.30 6.92
CA GLU A 364 44.27 2.72 8.28
C GLU A 364 44.05 3.78 9.37
N ALA A 365 44.41 5.04 9.11
CA ALA A 365 44.38 6.15 10.07
C ALA A 365 43.41 7.25 9.61
N LEU A 366 42.12 6.91 9.52
CA LEU A 366 41.03 7.89 9.39
C LEU A 366 40.52 8.27 10.79
N ASP A 367 40.01 9.49 10.92
CA ASP A 367 39.27 9.90 12.11
C ASP A 367 37.99 9.05 12.24
N ASP A 368 37.54 8.80 13.46
CA ASP A 368 36.37 7.93 13.72
C ASP A 368 35.07 8.45 13.07
N LEU A 369 35.01 9.76 12.79
CA LEU A 369 33.88 10.42 12.11
C LEU A 369 34.08 10.58 10.60
N THR A 370 35.23 10.19 10.06
CA THR A 370 35.51 10.18 8.62
C THR A 370 35.17 8.80 8.05
N LEU A 371 34.08 8.71 7.31
CA LEU A 371 33.58 7.47 6.76
C LEU A 371 34.15 7.21 5.37
N ALA A 372 34.82 6.07 5.23
CA ALA A 372 35.25 5.53 3.95
C ALA A 372 35.07 4.02 3.90
N MET A 373 34.93 3.47 2.69
CA MET A 373 34.66 2.06 2.46
C MET A 373 35.43 1.50 1.26
N PRO A 374 35.84 0.22 1.30
CA PRO A 374 36.65 -0.36 0.23
C PRO A 374 35.82 -0.67 -1.01
N ALA A 375 36.26 -0.18 -2.17
CA ALA A 375 35.55 -0.28 -3.45
C ALA A 375 35.15 -1.71 -3.82
N ASP A 376 36.08 -2.67 -3.72
CA ASP A 376 35.81 -4.07 -4.11
C ASP A 376 34.71 -4.72 -3.26
N LEU A 377 34.65 -4.39 -1.96
CA LEU A 377 33.61 -4.90 -1.07
C LEU A 377 32.28 -4.22 -1.38
N THR A 378 32.28 -2.88 -1.38
CA THR A 378 31.07 -2.08 -1.57
C THR A 378 30.40 -2.41 -2.91
N LEU A 379 31.11 -2.29 -4.03
CA LEU A 379 30.52 -2.46 -5.36
C LEU A 379 30.02 -3.90 -5.60
N ARG A 380 30.68 -4.90 -5.00
CA ARG A 380 30.20 -6.29 -5.02
C ARG A 380 28.89 -6.43 -4.26
N TRP A 381 28.82 -5.90 -3.03
CA TRP A 381 27.60 -5.96 -2.23
C TRP A 381 26.43 -5.24 -2.88
N LEU A 382 26.65 -4.04 -3.44
CA LEU A 382 25.61 -3.31 -4.17
C LEU A 382 25.02 -4.16 -5.30
N LYS A 383 25.85 -4.93 -6.03
CA LYS A 383 25.38 -5.85 -7.08
C LYS A 383 24.68 -7.07 -6.50
N ASP A 384 25.24 -7.70 -5.48
CA ASP A 384 24.73 -8.93 -4.87
C ASP A 384 23.31 -8.77 -4.30
N ILE A 385 22.95 -7.56 -3.84
CA ILE A 385 21.62 -7.26 -3.27
C ILE A 385 20.71 -6.46 -4.23
N ASN A 386 21.08 -6.39 -5.51
CA ASN A 386 20.34 -5.71 -6.58
C ASN A 386 20.04 -4.22 -6.30
N VAL A 387 21.07 -3.46 -5.89
CA VAL A 387 20.95 -2.01 -5.75
C VAL A 387 20.81 -1.36 -7.13
N ALA A 388 19.72 -0.63 -7.33
CA ALA A 388 19.46 0.11 -8.55
C ALA A 388 19.98 1.56 -8.47
N ALA A 389 19.92 2.17 -7.29
CA ALA A 389 20.43 3.52 -7.08
C ALA A 389 20.94 3.73 -5.64
N VAL A 390 21.86 4.68 -5.46
CA VAL A 390 22.32 5.13 -4.14
C VAL A 390 22.17 6.65 -4.00
N SER A 391 21.67 7.09 -2.84
CA SER A 391 21.73 8.49 -2.44
C SER A 391 23.11 8.78 -1.85
N LEU A 392 23.75 9.81 -2.38
CA LEU A 392 24.93 10.49 -1.83
C LEU A 392 24.53 11.83 -1.18
N ALA A 393 23.22 12.09 -1.04
CA ALA A 393 22.70 13.28 -0.37
C ALA A 393 22.71 13.04 1.15
N ASN A 394 23.90 13.05 1.76
CA ASN A 394 24.10 12.90 3.19
C ASN A 394 25.34 13.66 3.67
N ASN A 395 25.48 13.79 4.98
CA ASN A 395 26.54 14.55 5.64
C ASN A 395 27.94 13.91 5.53
N HIS A 396 28.04 12.66 5.08
CA HIS A 396 29.29 11.89 4.98
C HIS A 396 29.81 11.74 3.54
N ALA A 397 29.09 12.26 2.54
CA ALA A 397 29.46 12.14 1.13
C ALA A 397 30.77 12.87 0.77
N THR A 398 31.16 13.87 1.56
CA THR A 398 32.34 14.73 1.35
C THR A 398 33.39 14.60 2.45
N ASP A 399 33.39 13.50 3.21
CA ASP A 399 34.32 13.27 4.33
C ASP A 399 35.81 13.32 3.95
N LEU A 400 36.13 13.08 2.69
CA LEU A 400 37.48 13.25 2.12
C LEU A 400 37.54 14.38 1.08
N GLY A 401 36.66 15.37 1.26
CA GLY A 401 36.46 16.49 0.35
C GLY A 401 35.81 16.11 -0.98
N GLU A 402 35.66 17.11 -1.85
CA GLU A 402 35.05 16.97 -3.18
C GLU A 402 35.73 15.91 -4.05
N THR A 403 37.05 15.74 -3.92
CA THR A 403 37.78 14.70 -4.67
C THR A 403 37.33 13.30 -4.26
N GLY A 404 37.06 13.06 -2.97
CA GLY A 404 36.52 11.78 -2.51
C GLY A 404 35.11 11.51 -3.06
N LEU A 405 34.25 12.54 -3.10
CA LEU A 405 32.93 12.43 -3.71
C LEU A 405 33.02 12.06 -5.20
N GLU A 406 33.87 12.75 -5.95
CA GLU A 406 34.08 12.46 -7.38
C GLU A 406 34.66 11.05 -7.62
N GLU A 407 35.60 10.59 -6.78
CA GLU A 407 36.09 9.21 -6.84
C GLU A 407 34.97 8.20 -6.57
N THR A 408 34.08 8.50 -5.63
CA THR A 408 32.90 7.66 -5.33
C THR A 408 31.96 7.59 -6.54
N ARG A 409 31.66 8.73 -7.16
CA ARG A 409 30.84 8.80 -8.38
C ARG A 409 31.43 7.97 -9.52
N LEU A 410 32.73 8.13 -9.78
CA LEU A 410 33.43 7.38 -10.81
C LEU A 410 33.40 5.86 -10.56
N ALA A 411 33.52 5.44 -9.30
CA ALA A 411 33.42 4.03 -8.93
C ALA A 411 32.01 3.46 -9.17
N LEU A 412 30.97 4.23 -8.85
CA LEU A 412 29.57 3.86 -9.06
C LEU A 412 29.21 3.82 -10.56
N ASP A 413 29.63 4.84 -11.32
CA ASP A 413 29.46 4.90 -12.78
C ASP A 413 30.15 3.71 -13.47
N GLY A 414 31.38 3.40 -13.07
CA GLY A 414 32.13 2.25 -13.57
C GLY A 414 31.48 0.90 -13.23
N ALA A 415 30.68 0.85 -12.16
CA ALA A 415 29.91 -0.31 -11.76
C ALA A 415 28.50 -0.37 -12.38
N GLY A 416 28.05 0.70 -13.03
CA GLY A 416 26.70 0.84 -13.58
C GLY A 416 25.61 1.03 -12.51
N ILE A 417 25.97 1.54 -11.33
CA ILE A 417 25.02 1.84 -10.25
C ILE A 417 24.64 3.30 -10.34
N ALA A 418 23.34 3.59 -10.48
CA ALA A 418 22.87 4.97 -10.52
C ALA A 418 23.09 5.67 -9.18
N HIS A 419 23.38 6.96 -9.21
CA HIS A 419 23.58 7.74 -7.99
C HIS A 419 23.05 9.16 -8.16
N PHE A 420 22.78 9.79 -7.02
CA PHE A 420 22.26 11.15 -6.96
C PHE A 420 22.71 11.79 -5.64
N ALA A 421 23.21 13.02 -5.70
CA ALA A 421 23.62 13.79 -4.53
C ALA A 421 22.58 14.85 -4.14
N HIS A 422 22.96 15.71 -3.20
CA HIS A 422 22.12 16.78 -2.70
C HIS A 422 21.60 17.69 -3.83
N GLY A 423 20.27 17.77 -3.96
CA GLY A 423 19.60 18.55 -5.00
C GLY A 423 19.59 17.87 -6.38
N GLU A 424 20.07 16.64 -6.51
CA GLU A 424 20.00 15.88 -7.75
C GLU A 424 18.81 14.92 -7.75
N MET A 425 18.50 14.39 -8.93
CA MET A 425 17.41 13.46 -9.15
C MET A 425 17.88 12.30 -10.04
N VAL A 426 17.47 11.09 -9.69
CA VAL A 426 17.62 9.90 -10.53
C VAL A 426 16.25 9.46 -11.03
N ARG A 427 16.21 8.88 -12.24
CA ARG A 427 14.98 8.36 -12.84
C ARG A 427 15.05 6.85 -12.97
N LEU A 428 14.07 6.17 -12.41
CA LEU A 428 13.83 4.74 -12.54
C LEU A 428 12.49 4.53 -13.26
N PRO A 429 12.20 3.32 -13.79
CA PRO A 429 10.91 3.05 -14.41
C PRO A 429 9.71 3.42 -13.51
N GLY A 430 8.95 4.44 -13.94
CA GLY A 430 7.76 4.95 -13.24
C GLY A 430 8.04 5.79 -11.99
N LEU A 431 9.30 6.04 -11.63
CA LEU A 431 9.68 6.68 -10.37
C LEU A 431 10.86 7.64 -10.55
N ASP A 432 10.62 8.92 -10.28
CA ASP A 432 11.66 9.91 -10.09
C ASP A 432 12.00 9.99 -8.58
N ILE A 433 13.30 10.04 -8.25
CA ILE A 433 13.79 10.11 -6.87
C ILE A 433 14.70 11.31 -6.72
N ALA A 434 14.33 12.25 -5.85
CA ALA A 434 15.17 13.39 -5.48
C ALA A 434 15.96 13.11 -4.20
N GLY A 435 17.24 13.49 -4.18
CA GLY A 435 18.09 13.40 -2.99
C GLY A 435 18.26 14.74 -2.30
N LEU A 436 17.98 14.79 -1.00
CA LEU A 436 18.20 15.99 -0.19
C LEU A 436 18.92 15.63 1.11
N THR A 437 19.73 16.55 1.62
CA THR A 437 20.29 16.46 2.97
C THR A 437 20.05 17.80 3.63
N ASP A 438 19.64 17.79 4.89
CA ASP A 438 19.55 18.99 5.71
C ASP A 438 20.71 19.06 6.71
N LEU A 439 21.70 18.17 6.57
CA LEU A 439 22.87 18.00 7.42
C LEU A 439 24.16 17.97 6.60
N ASP A 440 25.22 18.59 7.11
CA ASP A 440 26.58 18.52 6.54
C ASP A 440 27.62 18.65 7.65
N SER A 441 28.45 17.62 7.81
CA SER A 441 29.49 17.58 8.85
C SER A 441 30.67 18.51 8.55
N ASN A 442 30.86 18.86 7.28
CA ASN A 442 32.03 19.55 6.74
C ASN A 442 31.74 21.02 6.38
N ALA A 443 30.47 21.44 6.39
CA ALA A 443 30.07 22.83 6.11
C ALA A 443 30.18 23.78 7.32
N LEU A 444 30.24 25.09 7.02
CA LEU A 444 30.15 26.17 8.02
C LEU A 444 28.79 26.17 8.75
N HIS A 445 27.73 25.82 8.03
CA HIS A 445 26.40 25.57 8.59
C HIS A 445 26.14 24.07 8.51
N GLN A 446 26.04 23.41 9.66
CA GLN A 446 25.89 21.95 9.69
C GLN A 446 24.44 21.48 9.55
N THR A 447 23.49 22.43 9.59
CA THR A 447 22.06 22.20 9.45
C THR A 447 21.45 23.29 8.59
N GLU A 448 20.17 23.13 8.20
CA GLU A 448 19.41 24.12 7.44
C GLU A 448 19.85 24.32 5.98
N LEU A 449 20.27 23.24 5.34
CA LEU A 449 20.81 23.20 3.99
C LEU A 449 19.73 23.12 2.91
N ILE A 450 18.53 22.63 3.28
CA ILE A 450 17.41 22.58 2.34
C ILE A 450 16.78 23.98 2.25
N HIS A 451 17.20 24.70 1.22
CA HIS A 451 16.71 26.04 0.89
C HIS A 451 15.51 26.00 -0.06
N PRO A 452 14.67 27.05 -0.10
CA PRO A 452 13.49 27.10 -0.97
C PRO A 452 13.77 26.79 -2.45
N HIS A 453 14.88 27.28 -3.00
CA HIS A 453 15.25 27.04 -4.40
C HIS A 453 15.54 25.56 -4.70
N LEU A 454 16.01 24.77 -3.73
CA LEU A 454 16.20 23.32 -3.91
C LEU A 454 14.86 22.60 -3.91
N LEU A 455 13.95 23.02 -3.01
CA LEU A 455 12.60 22.49 -2.98
C LEU A 455 11.88 22.78 -4.30
N ASP A 456 11.99 24.00 -4.84
CA ASP A 456 11.34 24.39 -6.09
C ASP A 456 11.75 23.53 -7.30
N ARG A 457 12.96 22.94 -7.28
CA ARG A 457 13.42 22.00 -8.31
C ARG A 457 12.66 20.67 -8.31
N LEU A 458 11.99 20.31 -7.22
CA LEU A 458 11.11 19.13 -7.18
C LEU A 458 9.97 19.25 -8.19
N SER A 459 9.53 20.49 -8.47
CA SER A 459 8.48 20.79 -9.46
C SER A 459 8.99 20.82 -10.91
N GLU A 460 10.30 20.68 -11.14
CA GLU A 460 10.91 20.69 -12.49
C GLU A 460 10.93 19.30 -13.16
N GLY A 461 10.49 18.27 -12.43
CA GLY A 461 10.39 16.90 -12.94
C GLY A 461 9.42 16.74 -14.10
N ASP A 462 9.49 15.58 -14.76
CA ASP A 462 8.46 15.19 -15.72
C ASP A 462 7.22 14.81 -14.89
N GLY A 463 6.26 15.72 -14.78
CA GLY A 463 5.03 15.56 -13.99
C GLY A 463 4.14 14.37 -14.40
N ALA A 464 4.60 13.54 -15.33
CA ALA A 464 4.03 12.24 -15.68
C ALA A 464 4.45 11.09 -14.73
N GLN A 465 5.56 11.22 -13.98
CA GLN A 465 6.03 10.17 -13.06
C GLN A 465 5.76 10.50 -11.58
N VAL A 466 5.71 9.45 -10.77
CA VAL A 466 5.67 9.57 -9.32
C VAL A 466 7.00 10.15 -8.82
N LEU A 467 6.94 11.13 -7.91
CA LEU A 467 8.11 11.67 -7.24
C LEU A 467 8.23 11.12 -5.82
N ALA A 468 9.33 10.44 -5.52
CA ALA A 468 9.78 10.18 -4.16
C ALA A 468 10.94 11.11 -3.79
N VAL A 469 11.01 11.50 -2.52
CA VAL A 469 12.13 12.27 -1.98
C VAL A 469 12.83 11.46 -0.91
N MET A 470 14.12 11.18 -1.12
CA MET A 470 14.97 10.54 -0.13
C MET A 470 15.77 11.63 0.59
N VAL A 471 15.56 11.76 1.90
CA VAL A 471 16.10 12.87 2.68
C VAL A 471 16.97 12.39 3.84
N HIS A 472 18.15 12.98 4.00
CA HIS A 472 19.04 12.72 5.13
C HIS A 472 18.92 13.88 6.14
N TRP A 473 18.36 13.62 7.32
CA TRP A 473 17.96 14.67 8.27
C TRP A 473 17.72 14.17 9.70
N GLY A 474 17.25 15.06 10.56
CA GLY A 474 16.82 14.70 11.91
C GLY A 474 18.00 14.57 12.86
N ARG A 475 17.73 13.98 14.02
CA ARG A 475 18.72 13.90 15.10
C ARG A 475 19.06 12.45 15.38
N GLU A 476 20.35 12.15 15.49
CA GLU A 476 20.84 10.83 15.88
C GLU A 476 20.08 10.25 17.08
N TYR A 477 19.67 8.98 16.93
CA TYR A 477 18.96 8.17 17.92
C TYR A 477 17.61 8.73 18.39
N ARG A 478 16.99 9.60 17.58
CA ARG A 478 15.60 10.05 17.78
C ARG A 478 14.71 9.53 16.66
N PRO A 479 13.75 8.64 16.95
CA PRO A 479 12.83 8.15 15.93
C PRO A 479 11.70 9.14 15.61
N GLU A 480 11.45 10.12 16.49
CA GLU A 480 10.44 11.15 16.27
C GLU A 480 10.99 12.33 15.46
N PRO A 481 10.28 12.77 14.40
CA PRO A 481 10.70 13.94 13.63
C PRO A 481 10.53 15.24 14.42
N SER A 482 11.44 16.17 14.21
CA SER A 482 11.36 17.56 14.69
C SER A 482 10.34 18.38 13.89
N PRO A 483 9.91 19.55 14.41
CA PRO A 483 9.06 20.47 13.64
C PRO A 483 9.65 20.85 12.28
N ARG A 484 10.97 20.98 12.18
CA ARG A 484 11.65 21.31 10.91
C ARG A 484 11.50 20.19 9.87
N GLU A 485 11.62 18.92 10.28
CA GLU A 485 11.40 17.78 9.39
C GLU A 485 9.94 17.70 8.93
N MET A 486 8.98 18.01 9.81
CA MET A 486 7.57 18.09 9.45
C MET A 486 7.29 19.22 8.45
N ASP A 487 7.83 20.41 8.68
CA ASP A 487 7.67 21.57 7.79
C ASP A 487 8.28 21.29 6.40
N LEU A 488 9.47 20.69 6.37
CA LEU A 488 10.13 20.30 5.11
C LEU A 488 9.34 19.23 4.35
N ALA A 489 8.80 18.22 5.04
CA ALA A 489 7.96 17.20 4.42
C ALA A 489 6.69 17.80 3.79
N GLU A 490 6.08 18.78 4.45
CA GLU A 490 4.93 19.51 3.91
C GLU A 490 5.31 20.36 2.68
N GLU A 491 6.45 21.04 2.70
CA GLU A 491 6.95 21.80 1.56
C GLU A 491 7.28 20.89 0.35
N MET A 492 7.82 19.69 0.59
CA MET A 492 8.05 18.69 -0.46
C MET A 492 6.74 18.18 -1.06
N ARG A 493 5.75 17.90 -0.20
CA ARG A 493 4.40 17.49 -0.64
C ARG A 493 3.75 18.55 -1.53
N LEU A 494 3.81 19.82 -1.12
CA LEU A 494 3.26 20.95 -1.90
C LEU A 494 3.90 21.07 -3.31
N ARG A 495 5.05 20.44 -3.53
CA ARG A 495 5.78 20.40 -4.80
C ARG A 495 5.68 19.04 -5.51
N GLY A 496 4.71 18.22 -5.12
CA GLY A 496 4.33 17.00 -5.84
C GLY A 496 4.98 15.71 -5.33
N ALA A 497 5.74 15.75 -4.23
CA ALA A 497 6.27 14.53 -3.63
C ALA A 497 5.12 13.60 -3.18
N SER A 498 5.06 12.40 -3.73
CA SER A 498 4.09 11.36 -3.33
C SER A 498 4.56 10.58 -2.12
N ALA A 499 5.87 10.38 -1.99
CA ALA A 499 6.50 9.70 -0.86
C ALA A 499 7.74 10.48 -0.37
N ILE A 500 7.87 10.65 0.95
CA ILE A 500 9.05 11.25 1.59
C ILE A 500 9.67 10.22 2.53
N ILE A 501 10.93 9.86 2.29
CA ILE A 501 11.63 8.75 2.93
C ILE A 501 12.91 9.27 3.56
N GLY A 502 12.94 9.31 4.88
CA GLY A 502 14.05 9.84 5.67
C GLY A 502 15.08 8.78 6.09
N ALA A 503 16.32 9.21 6.24
CA ALA A 503 17.48 8.46 6.74
C ALA A 503 18.31 9.38 7.65
N HIS A 504 19.43 8.89 8.24
CA HIS A 504 20.34 9.53 9.23
C HIS A 504 20.17 9.16 10.71
N PRO A 505 18.97 9.15 11.33
CA PRO A 505 18.89 9.01 12.79
C PRO A 505 19.44 7.69 13.35
N HIS A 506 19.85 6.74 12.51
CA HIS A 506 20.29 5.38 12.85
C HIS A 506 19.23 4.50 13.57
N VAL A 507 18.05 5.05 13.84
CA VAL A 507 16.90 4.37 14.42
C VAL A 507 15.69 4.56 13.53
N ALA A 508 14.99 3.47 13.24
CA ALA A 508 13.77 3.47 12.45
C ALA A 508 12.64 4.23 13.17
N SER A 509 11.88 5.05 12.43
CA SER A 509 10.64 5.66 12.91
C SER A 509 9.52 4.61 13.05
N GLU A 510 8.50 4.88 13.86
CA GLU A 510 7.43 3.91 14.20
C GLU A 510 6.69 3.32 12.98
N GLY A 511 6.59 4.05 11.87
CA GLY A 511 5.95 3.61 10.64
C GLY A 511 5.62 4.77 9.71
N PRO A 512 4.86 4.52 8.63
CA PRO A 512 4.41 5.56 7.72
C PRO A 512 3.39 6.50 8.37
N LYS A 513 3.36 7.75 7.88
CA LYS A 513 2.43 8.81 8.28
C LYS A 513 1.76 9.39 7.04
N ALA A 514 0.43 9.46 7.04
CA ALA A 514 -0.31 10.14 6.00
C ALA A 514 -0.20 11.66 6.20
N LEU A 515 0.15 12.39 5.14
CA LEU A 515 0.30 13.85 5.17
C LEU A 515 -0.87 14.51 4.45
N ALA A 516 -1.36 15.63 4.99
CA ALA A 516 -2.46 16.43 4.44
C ALA A 516 -3.68 15.59 3.98
N GLY A 517 -4.18 14.71 4.85
CA GLY A 517 -5.32 13.85 4.52
C GLY A 517 -4.99 12.72 3.53
N GLY A 518 -3.71 12.35 3.42
CA GLY A 518 -3.24 11.24 2.59
C GLY A 518 -2.74 11.65 1.20
N GLU A 519 -2.63 12.93 0.88
CA GLU A 519 -2.10 13.37 -0.42
C GLU A 519 -0.64 12.89 -0.65
N ALA A 520 0.13 12.76 0.42
CA ALA A 520 1.44 12.11 0.41
C ALA A 520 1.65 11.25 1.65
N ILE A 521 2.73 10.49 1.66
CA ILE A 521 3.11 9.61 2.75
C ILE A 521 4.56 9.81 3.16
N GLY A 522 4.81 9.88 4.47
CA GLY A 522 6.13 10.08 5.05
C GLY A 522 6.59 8.87 5.88
N VAL A 523 7.83 8.45 5.70
CA VAL A 523 8.55 7.57 6.64
C VAL A 523 9.79 8.34 7.08
N TYR A 524 9.79 8.88 8.30
CA TYR A 524 10.77 9.89 8.71
C TYR A 524 12.18 9.36 8.98
N SER A 525 12.32 8.07 9.28
CA SER A 525 13.62 7.43 9.39
C SER A 525 13.56 5.94 9.06
N LEU A 526 14.42 5.50 8.15
CA LEU A 526 14.70 4.09 7.89
C LEU A 526 15.67 3.48 8.91
N GLY A 527 16.48 4.31 9.59
CA GLY A 527 17.57 3.87 10.45
C GLY A 527 18.67 3.15 9.69
N ASN A 528 19.39 2.24 10.36
CA ASN A 528 20.52 1.55 9.74
C ASN A 528 20.09 0.41 8.83
N PHE A 529 20.73 0.32 7.67
CA PHE A 529 20.70 -0.87 6.84
C PHE A 529 21.94 -1.74 7.11
N LEU A 530 23.09 -1.38 6.53
CA LEU A 530 24.37 -2.04 6.75
C LEU A 530 25.35 -1.03 7.36
N PHE A 531 25.42 -0.97 8.68
CA PHE A 531 26.23 0.02 9.41
C PHE A 531 26.73 -0.56 10.72
N ASP A 532 27.90 -0.15 11.21
CA ASP A 532 28.62 -0.80 12.32
C ASP A 532 28.12 -0.45 13.74
N GLN A 533 26.79 -0.38 13.91
CA GLN A 533 26.14 -0.08 15.19
C GLN A 533 25.18 -1.22 15.60
N THR A 534 25.32 -1.68 16.84
CA THR A 534 24.52 -2.80 17.41
C THR A 534 23.06 -2.42 17.72
N ALA A 535 22.20 -3.41 17.87
CA ALA A 535 20.77 -3.29 18.21
C ALA A 535 20.49 -2.58 19.55
N ARG A 536 21.50 -2.41 20.41
CA ARG A 536 21.36 -1.63 21.67
C ARG A 536 21.14 -0.14 21.44
N ARG A 537 21.51 0.37 20.26
CA ARG A 537 21.47 1.80 19.93
C ARG A 537 20.80 2.10 18.59
N ALA A 538 20.89 1.18 17.65
CA ALA A 538 20.40 1.37 16.29
C ALA A 538 19.30 0.36 15.93
N SER A 539 18.43 0.74 15.00
CA SER A 539 17.41 -0.13 14.41
C SER A 539 17.25 0.20 12.93
N GLY A 540 16.71 -0.75 12.17
CA GLY A 540 16.57 -0.64 10.73
C GLY A 540 15.19 -1.09 10.25
N GLN A 541 14.74 -0.50 9.15
CA GLN A 541 13.60 -0.98 8.38
C GLN A 541 13.81 -0.72 6.88
N LEU A 542 13.13 -1.52 6.07
CA LEU A 542 12.94 -1.25 4.65
C LEU A 542 11.60 -0.55 4.44
N VAL A 543 11.50 0.20 3.36
CA VAL A 543 10.21 0.58 2.76
C VAL A 543 10.06 -0.15 1.44
N GLU A 544 8.99 -0.96 1.31
CA GLU A 544 8.55 -1.47 0.01
C GLU A 544 7.61 -0.42 -0.60
N LEU A 545 8.06 0.23 -1.69
CA LEU A 545 7.27 1.19 -2.47
C LEU A 545 6.77 0.50 -3.75
N ARG A 546 5.46 0.55 -3.98
CA ARG A 546 4.80 0.07 -5.18
C ARG A 546 4.30 1.26 -5.98
N VAL A 547 4.68 1.31 -7.25
CA VAL A 547 4.20 2.28 -8.22
C VAL A 547 3.29 1.57 -9.21
N PHE A 548 2.02 1.97 -9.23
CA PHE A 548 1.01 1.37 -10.10
C PHE A 548 0.98 2.07 -11.46
N ALA A 549 0.49 1.38 -12.49
CA ALA A 549 0.45 1.89 -13.86
C ALA A 549 -0.36 3.19 -14.01
N GLN A 550 -1.36 3.40 -13.15
CA GLN A 550 -2.13 4.64 -13.14
C GLN A 550 -1.44 5.83 -12.44
N GLY A 551 -0.21 5.67 -11.93
CA GLY A 551 0.58 6.75 -11.32
C GLY A 551 0.27 7.02 -9.85
N THR A 552 -0.38 6.08 -9.16
CA THR A 552 -0.53 6.08 -7.70
C THR A 552 0.54 5.22 -7.05
N VAL A 553 0.76 5.41 -5.75
CA VAL A 553 1.68 4.61 -4.94
C VAL A 553 1.05 4.03 -3.69
N PHE A 554 1.56 2.87 -3.30
CA PHE A 554 1.37 2.30 -1.98
C PHE A 554 2.72 1.97 -1.38
N LEU A 555 2.89 2.20 -0.08
CA LEU A 555 4.10 1.77 0.63
C LEU A 555 3.79 1.07 1.94
N ARG A 556 4.71 0.22 2.37
CA ARG A 556 4.71 -0.38 3.71
C ARG A 556 6.13 -0.47 4.25
N THR A 557 6.25 -0.46 5.57
CA THR A 557 7.53 -0.71 6.24
C THR A 557 7.72 -2.20 6.54
N ILE A 558 8.95 -2.68 6.44
CA ILE A 558 9.34 -4.05 6.76
C ILE A 558 10.48 -3.97 7.75
N LYS A 559 10.27 -4.50 8.96
CA LYS A 559 11.31 -4.49 10.00
C LYS A 559 12.51 -5.32 9.57
N LEU A 560 13.70 -4.78 9.81
CA LEU A 560 14.96 -5.48 9.61
C LEU A 560 15.53 -5.95 10.95
N PRO A 561 16.14 -7.15 11.00
CA PRO A 561 17.08 -7.44 12.07
C PRO A 561 18.27 -6.48 11.98
N ASN A 562 19.00 -6.29 13.08
CA ASN A 562 20.25 -5.54 13.01
C ASN A 562 21.29 -6.35 12.21
N LEU A 563 21.57 -5.91 10.98
CA LEU A 563 22.41 -6.68 10.05
C LEU A 563 23.88 -6.74 10.48
N PHE A 564 24.35 -5.78 11.27
CA PHE A 564 25.69 -5.82 11.85
C PHE A 564 25.83 -6.87 12.95
N ASP A 565 24.89 -6.93 13.88
CA ASP A 565 24.85 -7.98 14.90
C ASP A 565 24.74 -9.37 14.24
N LEU A 566 23.89 -9.50 13.22
CA LEU A 566 23.73 -10.74 12.44
C LEU A 566 25.05 -11.17 11.75
N ALA A 567 25.77 -10.21 11.17
CA ALA A 567 27.09 -10.44 10.58
C ALA A 567 28.11 -10.89 11.65
N ALA A 568 28.13 -10.21 12.80
CA ALA A 568 29.01 -10.50 13.92
C ALA A 568 28.68 -11.79 14.69
N GLY A 569 27.56 -12.47 14.37
CA GLY A 569 27.12 -13.70 15.03
C GLY A 569 26.38 -13.47 16.35
N GLY A 570 25.88 -12.25 16.58
CA GLY A 570 24.90 -11.97 17.63
C GLY A 570 23.50 -12.43 17.21
N ASN A 571 22.81 -13.16 18.10
CA ASN A 571 21.39 -13.49 17.97
C ASN A 571 20.51 -12.40 18.56
#